data_AF-A0A838WMJ3-F1
#
_entry.id   AF-A0A838WMJ3-F1
#
_cell.length_a   1.000
_cell.length_b   1.000
_cell.length_c   1.000
_cell.angle_alpha   90.00
_cell.angle_beta   90.00
_cell.angle_gamma   90.00
#
_symmetry.space_group_name_H-M   'P 1'
#
loop_
_entity.id
_entity.type
_entity.pdbx_description
1 polymer ?
#
loop_
_entity_poly.entity_id
_entity_poly.type
_entity_poly.pdbx_seq_one_letter_code
_entity_poly.pdbx_strand_id
1 'polypeptide(L)'
;INGAGAAGIAVARLLRKAGAEQIWMCDSQGIISTNRTDLNPEKLEFAVKAQGTLVGATQGADVFIGLSKPGVLTPEMVKSMTKDAIVFAMANPIPEIQPELAPKNVAIMATGRSDYPNQINNVLAFPGVFRGALD
;
A
#
# COMPACT_ATOMS: atom_id res chain seq x y z
N ILE A 1 3.03 -0.89 2.98
CA ILE A 1 2.78 -0.16 1.72
C ILE A 1 3.73 -0.69 0.66
N ASN A 2 3.22 -1.23 -0.46
CA ASN A 2 4.04 -1.70 -1.57
C ASN A 2 4.01 -0.67 -2.70
N GLY A 3 5.18 -0.13 -3.06
CA GLY A 3 5.35 1.00 -3.96
C GLY A 3 5.86 2.23 -3.21
N ALA A 4 7.16 2.48 -3.23
CA ALA A 4 7.80 3.65 -2.62
C ALA A 4 8.06 4.80 -3.62
N GLY A 5 7.09 5.04 -4.50
CA GLY A 5 7.04 6.22 -5.38
C GLY A 5 6.21 7.35 -4.79
N ALA A 6 5.88 8.37 -5.59
CA ALA A 6 5.18 9.58 -5.14
C ALA A 6 3.87 9.27 -4.36
N ALA A 7 3.02 8.39 -4.89
CA ALA A 7 1.76 8.02 -4.23
C ALA A 7 2.01 7.33 -2.88
N GLY A 8 2.92 6.35 -2.83
CA GLY A 8 3.23 5.62 -1.60
C GLY A 8 3.80 6.51 -0.51
N ILE A 9 4.73 7.41 -0.86
CA ILE A 9 5.30 8.38 0.07
C ILE A 9 4.23 9.34 0.60
N ALA A 10 3.36 9.86 -0.27
CA ALA A 10 2.29 10.77 0.13
C ALA A 10 1.29 10.08 1.07
N VAL A 11 0.87 8.84 0.76
CA VAL A 11 0.00 8.04 1.62
C VAL A 11 0.67 7.75 2.96
N ALA A 12 1.94 7.36 2.97
CA ALA A 12 2.69 7.09 4.20
C ALA A 12 2.76 8.33 5.11
N ARG A 13 3.01 9.52 4.54
CA ARG A 13 3.00 10.79 5.28
C ARG A 13 1.63 11.11 5.87
N LEU A 14 0.55 10.91 5.10
CA LEU A 14 -0.82 11.11 5.58
C LEU A 14 -1.17 10.14 6.71
N LEU A 15 -0.83 8.85 6.58
CA LEU A 15 -1.06 7.86 7.63
C LEU A 15 -0.28 8.17 8.91
N ARG A 16 1.00 8.55 8.79
CA ARG A 16 1.80 8.96 9.95
C ARG A 16 1.20 10.20 10.62
N LYS A 17 0.74 11.18 9.85
CA LYS A 17 0.03 12.37 10.37
C LYS A 17 -1.29 11.99 11.07
N ALA A 18 -1.97 10.95 10.60
CA ALA A 18 -3.19 10.43 11.20
C ALA A 18 -2.94 9.53 12.44
N GLY A 19 -1.68 9.27 12.80
CA GLY A 19 -1.31 8.52 14.00
C GLY A 19 -0.83 7.08 13.77
N ALA A 20 -0.60 6.67 12.52
CA ALA A 20 0.00 5.37 12.26
C ALA A 20 1.48 5.34 12.70
N GLU A 21 1.80 4.46 13.65
CA GLU A 21 3.15 4.35 14.23
C GLU A 21 4.08 3.43 13.43
N GLN A 22 3.55 2.32 12.90
CA GLN A 22 4.34 1.33 12.18
C GLN A 22 3.97 1.32 10.69
N ILE A 23 4.87 1.86 9.87
CA ILE A 23 4.71 1.89 8.41
C ILE A 23 5.94 1.28 7.77
N TRP A 24 5.78 0.11 7.14
CA TRP A 24 6.82 -0.51 6.34
C TRP A 24 6.52 -0.28 4.86
N MET A 25 7.53 0.19 4.14
CA MET A 25 7.46 0.41 2.70
C MET A 25 8.32 -0.60 1.97
N CYS A 26 7.84 -1.06 0.82
CA CYS A 26 8.60 -1.90 -0.12
C CYS A 26 8.68 -1.24 -1.49
N ASP A 27 9.83 -1.39 -2.17
CA ASP A 27 9.99 -1.11 -3.60
C ASP A 27 10.45 -2.37 -4.35
N SER A 28 10.94 -2.20 -5.59
CA SER A 28 11.41 -3.31 -6.41
C SER A 28 12.60 -4.10 -5.82
N GLN A 29 13.32 -3.53 -4.86
CA GLN A 29 14.45 -4.19 -4.17
C GLN A 29 14.05 -4.71 -2.77
N GLY A 30 12.77 -4.66 -2.41
CA GLY A 30 12.27 -5.13 -1.11
C GLY A 30 12.03 -3.99 -0.11
N ILE A 31 12.15 -4.30 1.18
CA ILE A 31 11.88 -3.35 2.26
C ILE A 31 12.82 -2.15 2.15
N ILE A 32 12.27 -0.95 2.35
CA ILE A 32 13.06 0.28 2.50
C ILE A 32 13.79 0.21 3.85
N SER A 33 15.01 -0.30 3.83
CA SER A 33 15.82 -0.53 5.02
C SER A 33 16.86 0.57 5.23
N THR A 34 17.21 0.89 6.47
CA THR A 34 18.32 1.79 6.81
C THR A 34 19.68 1.30 6.31
N ASN A 35 19.80 0.01 5.96
CA ASN A 35 21.03 -0.59 5.45
C ASN A 35 21.17 -0.47 3.92
N ARG A 36 20.16 0.07 3.24
CA ARG A 36 20.21 0.31 1.79
C ARG A 36 20.90 1.64 1.47
N THR A 37 21.76 1.61 0.46
CA THR A 37 22.53 2.78 0.00
C THR A 37 21.95 3.43 -1.27
N ASP A 38 20.92 2.84 -1.87
CA ASP A 38 20.29 3.26 -3.11
C ASP A 38 19.00 4.07 -2.91
N LEU A 39 18.79 4.60 -1.70
CA LEU A 39 17.58 5.32 -1.32
C LEU A 39 17.69 6.81 -1.61
N ASN A 40 16.63 7.39 -2.19
CA ASN A 40 16.47 8.84 -2.30
C ASN A 40 16.00 9.43 -0.95
N PRO A 41 16.06 10.76 -0.76
CA PRO A 41 15.67 11.41 0.49
C PRO A 41 14.25 11.08 0.96
N GLU A 42 13.30 10.94 0.02
CA GLU A 42 11.91 10.63 0.33
C GLU A 42 11.75 9.21 0.88
N LYS A 43 12.48 8.22 0.33
CA LYS A 43 12.48 6.85 0.86
C LYS A 43 13.17 6.78 2.23
N LEU A 44 14.25 7.53 2.43
CA LEU A 44 14.97 7.56 3.71
C LEU A 44 14.08 7.97 4.87
N GLU A 45 13.07 8.82 4.63
CA GLU A 45 12.07 9.23 5.63
C GLU A 45 11.28 8.05 6.25
N PHE A 46 11.16 6.94 5.51
CA PHE A 46 10.42 5.73 5.91
C PHE A 46 11.34 4.50 6.01
N ALA A 47 12.65 4.70 6.05
CA ALA A 47 13.59 3.59 6.20
C ALA A 47 13.49 2.98 7.60
N VAL A 48 13.40 1.64 7.65
CA VAL A 48 13.30 0.87 8.90
C VAL A 48 14.54 -0.01 9.09
N LYS A 49 14.80 -0.46 10.33
CA LYS A 49 15.90 -1.40 10.59
C LYS A 49 15.68 -2.79 9.96
N ALA A 50 14.42 -3.15 9.74
CA ALA A 50 14.06 -4.42 9.11
C ALA A 50 14.59 -4.51 7.68
N GLN A 51 14.81 -5.74 7.22
CA GLN A 51 15.29 -6.08 5.89
C GLN A 51 14.46 -7.24 5.34
N GLY A 52 14.50 -7.42 4.03
CA GLY A 52 13.86 -8.54 3.37
C GLY A 52 12.95 -8.11 2.23
N THR A 53 12.09 -9.03 1.83
CA THR A 53 11.21 -8.88 0.67
C THR A 53 9.79 -8.51 1.09
N LEU A 54 8.93 -8.30 0.09
CA LEU A 54 7.50 -8.11 0.32
C LEU A 54 6.87 -9.24 1.14
N VAL A 55 7.29 -10.49 0.91
CA VAL A 55 6.80 -11.66 1.65
C VAL A 55 7.01 -11.49 3.15
N GLY A 56 8.19 -11.03 3.57
CA GLY A 56 8.49 -10.80 4.98
C GLY A 56 7.71 -9.62 5.54
N ALA A 57 7.56 -8.55 4.75
CA ALA A 57 6.83 -7.35 5.17
C ALA A 57 5.31 -7.57 5.35
N THR A 58 4.73 -8.59 4.70
CA THR A 58 3.30 -8.91 4.82
C THR A 58 2.97 -9.79 6.02
N GLN A 59 3.96 -10.47 6.61
CA GLN A 59 3.73 -11.37 7.74
C GLN A 59 3.27 -10.58 8.96
N GLY A 60 2.08 -10.92 9.47
CA GLY A 60 1.47 -10.24 10.62
C GLY A 60 1.09 -8.78 10.37
N ALA A 61 1.01 -8.34 9.10
CA ALA A 61 0.55 -6.99 8.79
C ALA A 61 -0.98 -6.89 8.91
N ASP A 62 -1.48 -5.81 9.51
CA ASP A 62 -2.92 -5.53 9.59
C ASP A 62 -3.46 -4.92 8.29
N VAL A 63 -2.64 -4.11 7.62
CA VAL A 63 -3.04 -3.36 6.43
C VAL A 63 -2.00 -3.51 5.32
N PHE A 64 -2.44 -3.98 4.17
CA PHE A 64 -1.70 -3.91 2.92
C PHE A 64 -2.25 -2.77 2.05
N ILE A 65 -1.35 -1.93 1.55
CA ILE A 65 -1.67 -0.87 0.58
C ILE A 65 -0.74 -1.02 -0.61
N GLY A 66 -1.28 -1.40 -1.76
CA GLY A 66 -0.58 -1.58 -3.03
C GLY A 66 -0.73 -0.38 -3.94
N LEU A 67 0.41 0.19 -4.34
CA LEU A 67 0.55 1.34 -5.24
C LEU A 67 1.68 1.07 -6.24
N SER A 68 1.67 -0.13 -6.82
CA SER A 68 2.85 -0.74 -7.44
C SER A 68 2.55 -1.39 -8.79
N LYS A 69 2.63 -2.73 -8.86
CA LYS A 69 2.58 -3.52 -10.09
C LYS A 69 1.56 -4.66 -9.94
N PRO A 70 1.02 -5.17 -11.05
CA PRO A 70 0.03 -6.24 -11.02
C PRO A 70 0.58 -7.54 -10.45
N GLY A 71 -0.25 -8.28 -9.71
CA GLY A 71 0.02 -9.66 -9.30
C GLY A 71 1.16 -9.87 -8.29
N VAL A 72 1.66 -8.80 -7.66
CA VAL A 72 2.80 -8.88 -6.71
C VAL A 72 2.41 -9.39 -5.33
N LEU A 73 1.13 -9.36 -4.96
CA LEU A 73 0.63 -9.85 -3.68
C LEU A 73 -0.04 -11.21 -3.89
N THR A 74 0.55 -12.28 -3.34
CA THR A 74 0.00 -13.63 -3.50
C THR A 74 -1.00 -13.99 -2.41
N PRO A 75 -1.92 -14.94 -2.63
CA PRO A 75 -2.83 -15.43 -1.61
C PRO A 75 -2.10 -15.94 -0.34
N GLU A 76 -0.92 -16.52 -0.48
CA GLU A 76 -0.10 -17.01 0.64
C GLU A 76 0.41 -15.86 1.50
N MET A 77 0.85 -14.76 0.87
CA MET A 77 1.23 -13.54 1.59
C MET A 77 0.03 -12.98 2.36
N VAL A 78 -1.14 -12.92 1.74
CA VAL A 78 -2.36 -12.44 2.41
C VAL A 78 -2.79 -13.36 3.56
N LYS A 79 -2.66 -14.69 3.40
CA LYS A 79 -2.93 -15.64 4.50
C LYS A 79 -1.98 -15.46 5.70
N SER A 80 -0.78 -14.91 5.47
CA SER A 80 0.20 -14.63 6.54
C SER A 80 -0.03 -13.29 7.26
N MET A 81 -0.95 -12.46 6.76
CA MET A 81 -1.41 -11.25 7.46
C MET A 81 -2.24 -11.62 8.69
N THR A 82 -2.61 -10.61 9.50
CA THR A 82 -3.46 -10.85 10.67
C THR A 82 -4.87 -11.30 10.28
N LYS A 83 -5.64 -11.73 11.30
CA LYS A 83 -7.08 -11.94 11.15
C LYS A 83 -7.75 -10.58 10.93
N ASP A 84 -8.75 -10.54 10.06
CA ASP A 84 -9.52 -9.34 9.71
C ASP A 84 -8.65 -8.26 9.02
N ALA A 85 -7.71 -8.71 8.19
CA ALA A 85 -6.79 -7.87 7.45
C ALA A 85 -7.50 -6.93 6.45
N ILE A 86 -6.90 -5.77 6.21
CA ILE A 86 -7.34 -4.79 5.21
C ILE A 86 -6.40 -4.83 4.02
N VAL A 87 -6.93 -5.01 2.81
CA VAL A 87 -6.14 -5.06 1.57
C VAL A 87 -6.66 -4.03 0.57
N PHE A 88 -5.84 -3.02 0.28
CA PHE A 88 -6.08 -2.05 -0.79
C PHE A 88 -5.15 -2.37 -1.96
N ALA A 89 -5.67 -2.98 -3.02
CA ALA A 89 -4.92 -3.35 -4.22
C ALA A 89 -5.26 -2.39 -5.38
N MET A 90 -4.53 -1.28 -5.47
CA MET A 90 -4.90 -0.13 -6.31
C MET A 90 -4.12 -0.03 -7.63
N ALA A 91 -3.24 -0.98 -7.95
CA ALA A 91 -2.64 -1.03 -9.28
C ALA A 91 -3.74 -1.16 -10.35
N ASN A 92 -3.60 -0.38 -11.42
CA ASN A 92 -4.52 -0.36 -12.55
C ASN A 92 -3.76 -0.69 -13.85
N PRO A 93 -4.39 -1.39 -14.81
CA PRO A 93 -5.75 -1.95 -14.74
C PRO A 93 -5.84 -3.26 -13.96
N ILE A 94 -4.71 -3.93 -13.71
CA ILE A 94 -4.64 -5.19 -12.98
C ILE A 94 -4.09 -4.92 -11.57
N PRO A 95 -4.82 -5.28 -10.50
CA PRO A 95 -4.43 -5.02 -9.12
C PRO A 95 -3.25 -5.89 -8.66
N GLU A 96 -2.66 -5.54 -7.51
CA GLU A 96 -1.63 -6.34 -6.85
C GLU A 96 -2.09 -7.77 -6.54
N ILE A 97 -3.38 -7.94 -6.20
CA ILE A 97 -4.08 -9.21 -6.07
C ILE A 97 -5.51 -9.01 -6.59
N GLN A 98 -6.04 -9.98 -7.33
CA GLN A 98 -7.44 -9.95 -7.74
C GLN A 98 -8.35 -10.22 -6.53
N PRO A 99 -9.46 -9.49 -6.34
CA PRO A 99 -10.39 -9.71 -5.23
C PRO A 99 -10.87 -11.17 -5.09
N GLU A 100 -11.02 -11.88 -6.20
CA GLU A 100 -11.43 -13.29 -6.24
C GLU A 100 -10.39 -14.24 -5.63
N LEU A 101 -9.13 -13.81 -5.52
CA LEU A 101 -8.04 -14.57 -4.92
C LEU A 101 -7.80 -14.20 -3.46
N ALA A 102 -8.54 -13.22 -2.92
CA ALA A 102 -8.40 -12.78 -1.54
C ALA A 102 -8.82 -13.91 -0.58
N PRO A 103 -7.92 -14.34 0.33
CA PRO A 103 -8.27 -15.33 1.34
C PRO A 103 -9.27 -14.80 2.36
N LYS A 104 -9.93 -15.72 3.08
CA LYS A 104 -11.01 -15.41 4.04
C LYS A 104 -10.60 -14.53 5.23
N ASN A 105 -9.30 -14.36 5.51
CA ASN A 105 -8.85 -13.49 6.59
C ASN A 105 -8.90 -11.99 6.21
N VAL A 106 -9.17 -11.65 4.95
CA VAL A 106 -9.38 -10.26 4.51
C VAL A 106 -10.80 -9.83 4.91
N ALA A 107 -10.90 -8.89 5.84
CA ALA A 107 -12.17 -8.29 6.23
C ALA A 107 -12.58 -7.16 5.28
N ILE A 108 -11.60 -6.40 4.75
CA ILE A 108 -11.85 -5.28 3.83
C ILE A 108 -10.95 -5.43 2.62
N MET A 109 -11.58 -5.47 1.44
CA MET A 109 -10.91 -5.43 0.15
C MET A 109 -11.32 -4.16 -0.59
N ALA A 110 -10.36 -3.42 -1.13
CA ALA A 110 -10.57 -2.24 -1.95
C ALA A 110 -9.65 -2.27 -3.18
N THR A 111 -10.09 -1.66 -4.28
CA THR A 111 -9.31 -1.59 -5.51
C THR A 111 -9.40 -0.22 -6.19
N GLY A 112 -8.58 0.03 -7.19
CA GLY A 112 -8.72 1.21 -8.05
C GLY A 112 -9.81 1.07 -9.12
N ARG A 113 -10.42 -0.10 -9.27
CA ARG A 113 -11.35 -0.43 -10.36
C ARG A 113 -12.80 -0.17 -9.96
N SER A 114 -13.60 0.29 -10.93
CA SER A 114 -15.02 0.63 -10.73
C SER A 114 -15.96 -0.56 -10.77
N ASP A 115 -15.50 -1.70 -11.32
CA ASP A 115 -16.30 -2.92 -11.40
C ASP A 115 -16.23 -3.77 -10.12
N TYR A 116 -15.46 -3.34 -9.12
CA TYR A 116 -15.43 -3.93 -7.79
C TYR A 116 -16.03 -2.98 -6.72
N PRO A 117 -16.56 -3.53 -5.61
CA PRO A 117 -16.88 -2.74 -4.43
C PRO A 117 -15.65 -1.99 -3.88
N ASN A 118 -15.91 -0.95 -3.08
CA ASN A 118 -14.87 -0.16 -2.41
C ASN A 118 -13.82 0.42 -3.38
N GLN A 119 -14.28 1.03 -4.47
CA GLN A 119 -13.37 1.72 -5.38
C GLN A 119 -12.70 2.91 -4.68
N ILE A 120 -11.37 2.94 -4.71
CA ILE A 120 -10.56 4.10 -4.34
C ILE A 120 -10.31 4.91 -5.61
N ASN A 121 -10.85 6.13 -5.66
CA ASN A 121 -10.81 6.98 -6.85
C ASN A 121 -10.43 8.42 -6.50
N ASN A 122 -9.46 8.98 -7.23
CA ASN A 122 -8.99 10.36 -7.05
C ASN A 122 -10.09 11.41 -7.32
N VAL A 123 -11.11 11.07 -8.13
CA VAL A 123 -12.28 11.93 -8.40
C VAL A 123 -13.04 12.30 -7.11
N LEU A 124 -12.89 11.51 -6.05
CA LEU A 124 -13.46 11.83 -4.74
C LEU A 124 -12.81 13.04 -4.06
N ALA A 125 -11.60 13.43 -4.46
CA ALA A 125 -10.83 14.48 -3.81
C ALA A 125 -10.59 15.70 -4.72
N PHE A 126 -9.99 15.49 -5.90
CA PHE A 126 -9.46 16.63 -6.66
C PHE A 126 -10.51 17.70 -7.02
N PRO A 127 -11.77 17.39 -7.42
CA PRO A 127 -12.73 18.43 -7.78
C PRO A 127 -13.01 19.39 -6.62
N GLY A 128 -13.20 18.86 -5.41
CA GLY A 128 -13.45 19.66 -4.21
C GLY A 128 -12.21 20.44 -3.75
N VAL A 129 -11.04 19.81 -3.80
CA VAL A 129 -9.77 20.46 -3.45
C VAL A 129 -9.48 21.64 -4.37
N PHE A 130 -9.61 21.47 -5.69
CA PHE A 130 -9.38 22.56 -6.65
C PHE A 130 -10.43 23.66 -6.53
N ARG A 131 -11.71 23.29 -6.33
CA ARG A 131 -12.77 24.27 -6.12
C ARG A 131 -12.46 25.15 -4.90
N GLY A 132 -12.19 24.56 -3.74
CA GLY A 132 -11.90 25.33 -2.53
C GLY A 132 -10.58 26.10 -2.54
N ALA A 133 -9.64 25.74 -3.40
CA ALA A 133 -8.38 26.46 -3.56
C ALA A 133 -8.46 27.63 -4.57
N LEU A 134 -9.43 27.60 -5.49
CA LEU A 134 -9.59 28.59 -6.56
C LEU A 134 -10.75 29.56 -6.33
N ASP A 135 -11.74 29.18 -5.52
CA ASP A 135 -12.81 30.07 -5.01
C ASP A 135 -12.24 31.04 -3.95
#